data_AF-A0AAV8SDT0-F1
#
_entry.id   AF-A0AAV8SDT0-F1
#
_cell.length_a   1.000
_cell.length_b   1.000
_cell.length_c   1.000
_cell.angle_alpha   90.00
_cell.angle_beta   90.00
_cell.angle_gamma   90.00
#
_symmetry.space_group_name_H-M   'P 1'
#
loop_
_entity.id
_entity.type
_entity.pdbx_description
1 polymer ?
#
loop_
_entity_poly.entity_id
_entity_poly.type
_entity_poly.pdbx_seq_one_letter_code
_entity_poly.pdbx_strand_id
1 'polypeptide(L)'
;MANIFEYLKLVPVFMNACGKRLVPVGLGDDDQCIEDDFSAWRESVWPELDQLLLDGGDATTVSTPYTAAVLEYRVVFYDPEDSHVEDKTWSSANGHIVHDAHNPCRSNVAVRKELHTPASDRSCTHLEFDIAGTGLS
;
A
#
# COMPACT_ATOMS: atom_id res chain seq x y z
N MET A 1 -1.43 -21.22 -5.43
CA MET A 1 -1.38 -19.85 -4.88
C MET A 1 -0.65 -19.97 -3.55
N ALA A 2 0.62 -19.59 -3.50
CA ALA A 2 1.32 -19.49 -2.22
C ALA A 2 0.73 -18.28 -1.48
N ASN A 3 0.21 -18.52 -0.27
CA ASN A 3 -0.42 -17.49 0.55
C ASN A 3 0.64 -16.44 0.91
N ILE A 4 0.26 -15.17 1.04
CA ILE A 4 1.21 -14.09 1.39
C ILE A 4 1.96 -14.40 2.69
N PHE A 5 1.31 -15.15 3.59
CA PHE A 5 1.89 -15.71 4.82
C PHE A 5 3.01 -16.75 4.60
N GLU A 6 3.04 -17.49 3.48
CA GLU A 6 4.15 -18.39 3.17
C GLU A 6 5.42 -17.62 2.75
N TYR A 7 5.28 -16.54 1.97
CA TYR A 7 6.42 -15.74 1.53
C TYR A 7 7.13 -15.03 2.69
N LEU A 8 6.36 -14.49 3.65
CA LEU A 8 6.88 -13.86 4.87
C LEU A 8 7.68 -14.83 5.76
N LYS A 9 7.40 -16.14 5.70
CA LYS A 9 8.17 -17.17 6.42
C LYS A 9 9.42 -17.62 5.66
N LEU A 10 9.44 -17.48 4.33
CA LEU A 10 10.56 -17.93 3.48
C LEU A 10 11.75 -16.98 3.52
N VAL A 11 11.53 -15.66 3.44
CA VAL A 11 12.63 -14.67 3.46
C VAL A 11 13.51 -14.79 4.72
N PRO A 12 12.96 -14.91 5.93
CA PRO A 12 13.76 -15.07 7.15
C PRO A 12 14.50 -16.42 7.22
N VAL A 13 13.97 -17.48 6.58
CA VAL A 13 14.63 -18.79 6.52
C VAL A 13 15.88 -18.73 5.63
N PHE A 14 15.80 -18.05 4.49
CA PHE A 14 16.96 -17.87 3.61
C PHE A 14 18.01 -16.91 4.20
N MET A 15 17.58 -15.84 4.88
CA MET A 15 18.51 -14.85 5.45
C MET A 15 19.29 -15.37 6.66
N ASN A 16 18.77 -16.35 7.41
CA ASN A 16 19.50 -16.95 8.54
C ASN A 16 20.82 -17.64 8.12
N ALA A 17 20.99 -17.97 6.83
CA ALA A 17 22.23 -18.55 6.32
C ALA A 17 23.33 -17.50 6.08
N CYS A 18 22.99 -16.22 5.92
CA CYS A 18 23.91 -15.18 5.48
C CYS A 18 23.98 -13.95 6.40
N GLY A 19 23.21 -13.92 7.50
CA GLY A 19 23.19 -12.78 8.41
C GLY A 19 22.65 -13.12 9.81
N LYS A 20 22.85 -12.20 10.76
CA LYS A 20 22.30 -12.31 12.12
C LYS A 20 20.95 -11.58 12.18
N ARG A 21 19.90 -12.32 12.53
CA ARG A 21 18.56 -11.76 12.77
C ARG A 21 18.55 -10.91 14.06
N LEU A 22 17.97 -9.71 14.00
CA LEU A 22 17.86 -8.78 15.14
C LEU A 22 16.65 -9.10 16.03
N VAL A 23 15.47 -9.20 15.44
CA VAL A 23 14.22 -9.57 16.15
C VAL A 23 13.51 -10.73 15.45
N PRO A 24 12.62 -11.47 16.14
CA PRO A 24 11.74 -12.44 15.49
C PRO A 24 10.92 -11.83 14.34
N VAL A 25 10.48 -12.69 13.42
CA VAL A 25 9.60 -12.26 12.32
C VAL A 25 8.24 -11.85 12.90
N GLY A 26 7.74 -10.67 12.52
CA GLY A 26 6.38 -10.24 12.84
C GLY A 26 5.35 -11.03 12.02
N LEU A 27 4.31 -11.53 12.67
CA LEU A 27 3.23 -12.29 12.05
C LEU A 27 1.91 -11.54 12.28
N GLY A 28 1.78 -10.37 11.65
CA GLY A 28 0.58 -9.53 11.82
C GLY A 28 -0.70 -10.23 11.31
N ASP A 29 -1.81 -9.96 12.00
CA ASP A 29 -3.12 -10.54 11.75
C ASP A 29 -4.14 -9.49 11.30
N ASP A 30 -4.51 -9.51 10.02
CA ASP A 30 -5.51 -8.60 9.42
C ASP A 30 -6.95 -8.94 9.84
N ASP A 31 -7.19 -10.15 10.37
CA ASP A 31 -8.51 -10.51 10.95
C ASP A 31 -8.74 -9.83 12.31
N GLN A 32 -7.67 -9.30 12.94
CA GLN A 32 -7.72 -8.56 14.20
C GLN A 32 -7.31 -7.09 14.02
N CYS A 33 -6.03 -6.79 14.20
CA CYS A 33 -5.49 -5.43 14.17
C CYS A 33 -4.03 -5.47 13.70
N ILE A 34 -3.82 -5.32 12.41
CA ILE A 34 -2.49 -5.34 11.80
C ILE A 34 -1.62 -4.17 12.28
N GLU A 35 -2.23 -3.03 12.62
CA GLU A 35 -1.55 -1.84 13.13
C GLU A 35 -0.94 -2.07 14.52
N ASP A 36 -1.66 -2.73 15.42
CA ASP A 36 -1.17 -3.04 16.77
C ASP A 36 -0.03 -4.07 16.71
N ASP A 37 -0.17 -5.10 15.86
CA ASP A 37 0.87 -6.10 15.64
C ASP A 37 2.15 -5.48 15.05
N PHE A 38 1.99 -4.61 14.05
CA PHE A 38 3.11 -3.87 13.48
C PHE A 38 3.77 -2.97 14.52
N SER A 39 2.97 -2.27 15.33
CA SER A 39 3.48 -1.37 16.38
C SER A 39 4.26 -2.15 17.43
N ALA A 40 3.72 -3.26 17.94
CA ALA A 40 4.40 -4.12 18.91
C ALA A 40 5.72 -4.69 18.34
N TRP A 41 5.71 -5.12 17.08
CA TRP A 41 6.92 -5.58 16.40
C TRP A 41 7.95 -4.45 16.27
N ARG A 42 7.55 -3.25 15.82
CA ARG A 42 8.43 -2.08 15.68
C ARG A 42 9.05 -1.66 17.02
N GLU A 43 8.25 -1.62 18.10
CA GLU A 43 8.77 -1.29 19.44
C GLU A 43 9.80 -2.32 19.94
N SER A 44 9.73 -3.58 19.48
CA SER A 44 10.76 -4.58 19.77
C SER A 44 12.05 -4.40 18.97
N VAL A 45 11.99 -3.75 17.80
CA VAL A 45 13.14 -3.52 16.91
C VAL A 45 14.05 -2.41 17.45
N TRP A 46 13.47 -1.31 17.93
CA TRP A 46 14.24 -0.12 18.31
C TRP A 46 15.36 -0.40 19.32
N PRO A 47 15.13 -1.13 20.43
CA PRO A 47 16.18 -1.41 21.41
C PRO A 47 17.35 -2.24 20.84
N GLU A 48 17.09 -3.15 19.91
CA GLU A 48 18.13 -3.96 19.25
C GLU A 48 18.92 -3.13 18.24
N LEU A 49 18.25 -2.21 17.55
CA LEU A 49 18.89 -1.32 16.59
C LEU A 49 19.74 -0.24 17.28
N ASP A 50 19.25 0.32 18.39
CA ASP A 50 19.97 1.31 19.19
C ASP A 50 21.32 0.77 19.68
N GLN A 51 21.38 -0.50 20.09
CA GLN A 51 22.64 -1.15 20.48
C GLN A 51 23.67 -1.23 19.34
N LEU A 52 23.22 -1.24 18.09
CA LEU A 52 24.09 -1.31 16.91
C LEU A 52 24.48 0.06 16.37
N LEU A 53 23.60 1.05 16.53
CA LEU A 53 23.78 2.39 15.97
C LEU A 53 24.38 3.39 16.97
N LEU A 54 24.18 3.20 18.27
CA LEU A 54 24.69 4.08 19.32
C LEU A 54 25.97 3.49 19.94
N ASP A 55 27.10 4.15 19.71
CA ASP A 55 28.41 3.70 20.17
C ASP A 55 28.59 4.00 21.67
N GLY A 56 27.92 3.22 22.53
CA GLY A 56 28.19 3.01 23.97
C GLY A 56 28.35 4.20 24.93
N GLY A 57 28.32 5.46 24.48
CA GLY A 57 28.87 6.61 25.19
C GLY A 57 28.02 7.87 25.20
N ASP A 58 26.91 7.91 24.47
CA ASP A 58 25.98 9.05 24.52
C ASP A 58 24.54 8.57 24.71
N ALA A 59 24.27 8.04 25.91
CA ALA A 59 22.93 7.85 26.43
C ALA A 59 22.31 9.18 26.91
N THR A 60 22.60 10.30 26.25
CA THR A 60 21.80 11.50 26.43
C THR A 60 20.55 11.31 25.60
N THR A 61 19.53 10.77 26.27
CA THR A 61 18.16 10.73 25.82
C THR A 61 17.78 12.03 25.10
N VAL A 62 17.80 12.01 23.77
CA VAL A 62 17.07 13.00 22.97
C VAL A 62 15.59 12.59 23.04
N SER A 63 15.04 12.68 24.26
CA SER A 63 13.60 12.74 24.48
C SER A 63 13.17 14.15 24.13
N THR A 64 13.27 14.52 22.86
CA THR A 64 12.46 15.62 22.35
C THR A 64 11.10 15.04 22.00
N PRO A 65 10.03 15.30 22.80
CA PRO A 65 8.68 14.83 22.47
C PRO A 65 8.13 15.51 21.20
N TYR A 66 8.86 16.47 20.65
CA TYR A 66 8.54 17.16 19.42
C TYR A 66 9.25 16.50 18.23
N THR A 67 8.60 15.51 17.63
CA THR A 67 8.89 15.14 16.25
C THR A 67 8.34 16.26 15.37
N ALA A 68 9.21 17.13 14.85
CA ALA A 68 8.80 18.06 13.80
C ALA A 68 8.23 17.23 12.65
N ALA A 69 7.01 17.54 12.20
CA ALA A 69 6.43 16.89 11.03
C ALA A 69 7.26 17.29 9.80
N VAL A 70 8.25 16.47 9.47
CA VAL A 70 8.99 16.59 8.21
C VAL A 70 8.08 16.02 7.14
N LEU A 71 7.50 16.90 6.33
CA LEU A 71 6.71 16.47 5.18
C LEU A 71 7.62 15.72 4.22
N GLU A 72 7.22 14.50 3.85
CA GLU A 72 7.92 13.67 2.87
C GLU A 72 7.92 14.32 1.48
N TYR A 73 6.91 15.14 1.19
CA TYR A 73 6.73 15.80 -0.10
C TYR A 73 6.47 17.30 0.06
N ARG A 74 6.76 18.04 -1.01
CA ARG A 74 6.40 19.46 -1.14
C ARG A 74 5.16 19.57 -2.02
N VAL A 75 4.18 20.35 -1.57
CA VAL A 75 3.01 20.67 -2.38
C VAL A 75 3.40 21.75 -3.39
N VAL A 76 3.17 21.48 -4.67
CA VAL A 76 3.34 22.42 -5.77
C VAL A 76 1.99 22.58 -6.46
N PHE A 77 1.51 23.80 -6.55
CA PHE A 77 0.28 24.12 -7.29
C PHE A 77 0.65 24.45 -8.72
N TYR A 78 -0.01 23.80 -9.67
CA TYR A 78 0.08 24.13 -11.09
C TYR A 78 -1.21 24.84 -11.49
N ASP A 79 -1.09 25.94 -12.24
CA ASP A 79 -2.24 26.53 -12.90
C ASP A 79 -2.78 25.54 -13.95
N PRO A 80 -4.10 25.44 -14.17
CA PRO A 80 -4.68 24.46 -15.10
C PRO A 80 -4.13 24.58 -16.53
N GLU A 81 -3.68 25.76 -16.94
CA GLU A 81 -3.05 26.02 -18.24
C GLU A 81 -1.60 25.46 -18.32
N ASP A 82 -0.88 25.44 -17.20
CA ASP A 82 0.49 24.90 -17.07
C ASP A 82 0.50 23.44 -16.58
N SER A 83 -0.69 22.91 -16.24
CA SER A 83 -0.83 21.49 -15.94
C SER A 83 -0.50 20.74 -17.23
N HIS A 84 0.59 19.97 -17.20
CA HIS A 84 0.74 18.85 -18.11
C HIS A 84 -0.44 17.95 -17.80
N VAL A 85 -1.55 18.15 -18.51
CA VAL A 85 -2.75 17.36 -18.32
C VAL A 85 -2.33 15.93 -18.62
N GLU A 86 -2.07 15.16 -17.57
CA GLU A 86 -1.93 13.70 -17.63
C GLU A 86 -3.27 13.05 -18.03
N ASP A 87 -4.27 13.84 -18.44
CA ASP A 87 -5.30 13.39 -19.39
C ASP A 87 -4.69 12.83 -20.68
N LYS A 88 -3.38 13.01 -20.94
CA LYS A 88 -2.65 12.32 -22.02
C LYS A 88 -2.32 10.85 -21.77
N THR A 89 -2.99 10.18 -20.82
CA THR A 89 -3.22 8.73 -20.93
C THR A 89 -4.54 8.42 -21.66
N TRP A 90 -5.25 9.44 -22.19
CA TRP A 90 -6.14 9.21 -23.33
C TRP A 90 -5.29 8.97 -24.58
N SER A 91 -5.06 7.68 -24.83
CA SER A 91 -5.41 7.08 -26.11
C SER A 91 -5.06 7.93 -27.34
N SER A 92 -3.87 7.73 -27.90
CA SER A 92 -3.67 7.40 -29.33
C SER A 92 -2.28 7.79 -29.81
N ALA A 93 -1.45 6.78 -30.08
CA ALA A 93 -0.70 6.68 -31.34
C ALA A 93 -0.10 5.27 -31.44
N ASN A 94 -0.82 4.36 -32.11
CA ASN A 94 -0.28 3.11 -32.68
C ASN A 94 0.44 2.14 -31.71
N GLY A 95 -0.31 1.47 -30.83
CA GLY A 95 0.22 0.31 -30.10
C GLY A 95 -0.80 -0.27 -29.15
N HIS A 96 -0.88 -1.60 -29.10
CA HIS A 96 -1.74 -2.38 -28.20
C HIS A 96 -1.65 -1.88 -26.75
N ILE A 97 -2.72 -1.27 -26.23
CA ILE A 97 -2.76 -0.85 -24.82
C ILE A 97 -2.87 -2.12 -23.97
N VAL A 98 -1.94 -2.28 -23.02
CA VAL A 98 -2.06 -3.29 -21.98
C VAL A 98 -2.64 -2.60 -20.76
N HIS A 99 -3.79 -3.07 -20.33
CA HIS A 99 -4.43 -2.62 -19.09
C HIS A 99 -3.87 -3.42 -17.93
N ASP A 100 -3.34 -2.73 -16.92
CA ASP A 100 -2.77 -3.32 -15.71
C ASP A 100 -3.00 -2.39 -14.50
N ALA A 101 -2.41 -2.71 -13.35
CA ALA A 101 -2.57 -1.94 -12.12
C ALA A 101 -2.01 -0.50 -12.22
N HIS A 102 -1.07 -0.24 -13.14
CA HIS A 102 -0.47 1.07 -13.37
C HIS A 102 -1.18 1.84 -14.49
N ASN A 103 -1.85 1.13 -15.40
CA ASN A 103 -2.62 1.70 -16.51
C ASN A 103 -4.08 1.19 -16.50
N PRO A 104 -4.93 1.70 -15.58
CA PRO A 104 -6.30 1.24 -15.45
C PRO A 104 -7.15 1.62 -16.66
N CYS A 105 -8.10 0.76 -17.01
CA CYS A 105 -9.09 1.06 -18.04
C CYS A 105 -10.24 1.89 -17.47
N ARG A 106 -10.48 3.07 -18.03
CA ARG A 106 -11.72 3.82 -17.76
C ARG A 106 -12.86 3.23 -18.57
N SER A 107 -13.83 2.62 -17.89
CA SER A 107 -15.02 2.01 -18.50
C SER A 107 -16.30 2.68 -17.98
N ASN A 108 -17.31 2.77 -18.84
CA ASN A 108 -18.62 3.33 -18.48
C ASN A 108 -19.45 2.30 -17.72
N VAL A 109 -20.23 2.76 -16.74
CA VAL A 109 -21.22 1.92 -16.05
C VAL A 109 -22.44 1.79 -16.96
N ALA A 110 -22.61 0.63 -17.58
CA ALA A 110 -23.74 0.32 -18.46
C ALA A 110 -25.02 -0.01 -17.65
N VAL A 111 -24.88 -0.71 -16.53
CA VAL A 111 -26.00 -1.06 -15.64
C VAL A 111 -25.62 -0.77 -14.20
N ARG A 112 -26.59 -0.23 -13.45
CA ARG A 112 -26.55 -0.10 -12.00
C ARG A 112 -27.87 -0.55 -11.42
N LYS A 113 -27.85 -1.56 -10.56
CA LYS A 113 -29.07 -2.13 -9.98
C LYS A 113 -28.88 -2.41 -8.49
N GLU A 114 -29.81 -1.93 -7.68
CA GLU A 114 -29.91 -2.34 -6.27
C GLU A 114 -30.51 -3.74 -6.18
N LEU A 115 -29.83 -4.66 -5.51
CA LEU A 115 -30.25 -6.05 -5.35
C LEU A 115 -31.12 -6.25 -4.10
N HIS A 116 -31.02 -5.36 -3.11
CA HIS A 116 -31.93 -5.39 -1.97
C HIS A 116 -33.31 -4.83 -2.31
N THR A 117 -34.32 -5.32 -1.60
CA THR A 117 -35.66 -4.72 -1.64
C THR A 117 -35.70 -3.42 -0.84
N PRO A 118 -36.65 -2.51 -1.10
CA PRO A 118 -36.82 -1.28 -0.33
C PRO A 118 -37.06 -1.48 1.18
N ALA A 119 -37.47 -2.69 1.60
CA ALA A 119 -37.66 -3.03 3.01
C ALA A 119 -36.36 -3.43 3.75
N SER A 120 -35.24 -3.57 3.03
CA SER A 120 -33.95 -3.90 3.63
C SER A 120 -33.26 -2.64 4.15
N ASP A 121 -32.53 -2.78 5.25
CA ASP A 121 -31.64 -1.77 5.83
C ASP A 121 -30.20 -1.83 5.28
N ARG A 122 -29.96 -2.66 4.27
CA ARG A 122 -28.66 -2.88 3.62
C ARG A 122 -28.75 -2.56 2.13
N SER A 123 -27.60 -2.27 1.53
CA SER A 123 -27.44 -2.10 0.08
C SER A 123 -26.48 -3.13 -0.51
N CYS A 124 -26.78 -3.56 -1.73
CA CYS A 124 -25.92 -4.37 -2.56
C CYS A 124 -26.17 -3.96 -4.02
N THR A 125 -25.24 -3.20 -4.59
CA THR A 125 -25.36 -2.70 -5.96
C THR A 125 -24.64 -3.61 -6.94
N HIS A 126 -25.38 -4.16 -7.91
CA HIS A 126 -24.85 -4.79 -9.11
C HIS A 126 -24.45 -3.73 -10.13
N LEU A 127 -23.23 -3.83 -10.67
CA LEU A 127 -22.68 -2.94 -11.70
C LEU A 127 -22.26 -3.76 -12.90
N GLU A 128 -22.59 -3.28 -14.10
CA GLU A 128 -22.03 -3.79 -15.36
C GLU A 128 -21.22 -2.68 -16.01
N PHE A 129 -19.99 -3.01 -16.40
CA PHE A 129 -19.06 -2.09 -17.03
C PHE A 129 -18.95 -2.41 -18.52
N ASP A 130 -19.08 -1.39 -19.37
CA ASP A 130 -18.89 -1.55 -20.81
C ASP A 130 -17.40 -1.55 -21.16
N ILE A 131 -16.88 -2.74 -21.46
CA ILE A 131 -15.50 -2.97 -21.85
C ILE A 131 -15.33 -3.20 -23.36
N ALA A 132 -16.36 -2.91 -24.16
CA ALA A 132 -16.25 -3.07 -25.61
C ALA A 132 -15.13 -2.20 -26.20
N GLY A 133 -14.27 -2.80 -27.02
CA GLY A 133 -13.17 -2.10 -27.68
C GLY A 133 -11.97 -1.76 -26.78
N THR A 134 -11.96 -2.17 -25.51
CA THR A 134 -10.82 -1.97 -24.60
C THR A 134 -9.79 -3.10 -24.67
N GLY A 135 -10.17 -4.26 -25.23
CA GLY A 135 -9.29 -5.45 -25.30
C GLY A 135 -9.19 -6.23 -23.98
N LEU A 136 -9.96 -5.87 -22.96
CA LEU A 136 -10.15 -6.64 -21.73
C LEU A 136 -11.13 -7.81 -21.98
N SER A 137 -10.88 -8.96 -21.35
CA SER A 137 -11.71 -10.17 -21.42
C SER A 137 -11.79 -10.88 -20.09
#